data_AF-A0A942J6U8-F1
#
_entry.id   AF-A0A942J6U8-F1
#
_cell.length_a   1.000
_cell.length_b   1.000
_cell.length_c   1.000
_cell.angle_alpha   90.00
_cell.angle_beta   90.00
_cell.angle_gamma   90.00
#
_symmetry.space_group_name_H-M   'P 1'
#
loop_
_entity.id
_entity.type
_entity.pdbx_description
1 polymer ?
#
loop_
_entity_poly.entity_id
_entity_poly.type
_entity_poly.pdbx_seq_one_letter_code
_entity_poly.pdbx_strand_id
1 'polypeptide(L)'
;MARKLLVLDASTAVAEGVRARGLVLLQHEHLELFMSEHAWSETRHELTRRVSVMAKRHGLPEADAAALLAAGMAALEASVNVMPAESYAPLETVARGRLPADPNDWPTAALALALEAGIWTDDRDFFGSGLATWVTPVLQHHLALEAA
;
A
#
# COMPACT_ATOMS: atom_id res chain seq x y z
N MET A 1 9.89 19.06 3.43
CA MET A 1 9.68 18.33 4.70
C MET A 1 10.70 17.20 4.81
N ALA A 2 10.92 16.62 5.99
CA ALA A 2 11.69 15.37 6.10
C ALA A 2 10.91 14.24 5.39
N ARG A 3 11.64 13.33 4.74
CA ARG A 3 11.02 12.19 4.03
C ARG A 3 10.34 11.26 5.02
N LYS A 4 9.15 10.77 4.69
CA LYS A 4 8.39 9.83 5.51
C LYS A 4 8.51 8.44 4.93
N LEU A 5 8.99 7.51 5.75
CA LEU A 5 9.06 6.10 5.41
C LEU A 5 7.71 5.46 5.74
N LEU A 6 7.09 4.82 4.75
CA LEU A 6 5.81 4.15 4.90
C LEU A 6 5.86 2.76 4.29
N VAL A 7 5.28 1.80 4.99
CA VAL A 7 4.96 0.49 4.45
C VAL A 7 3.53 0.51 3.92
N LEU A 8 3.32 0.12 2.67
CA LEU A 8 1.98 -0.07 2.11
C LEU A 8 1.49 -1.47 2.44
N ASP A 9 0.22 -1.58 2.82
CA ASP A 9 -0.49 -2.85 2.75
C ASP A 9 -0.98 -3.14 1.31
N ALA A 10 -1.40 -4.37 1.05
CA ALA A 10 -1.87 -4.76 -0.27
C ALA A 10 -3.16 -4.04 -0.66
N SER A 11 -4.09 -3.90 0.31
CA SER A 11 -5.40 -3.30 0.08
C SER A 11 -5.30 -1.86 -0.41
N THR A 12 -4.40 -1.07 0.17
CA THR A 12 -4.14 0.33 -0.20
C THR A 12 -3.39 0.42 -1.50
N ALA A 13 -2.37 -0.40 -1.72
CA ALA A 13 -1.66 -0.44 -3.01
C ALA A 13 -2.63 -0.72 -4.18
N VAL A 14 -3.53 -1.69 -4.01
CA VAL A 14 -4.58 -2.03 -4.98
C VAL A 14 -5.58 -0.89 -5.16
N ALA A 15 -5.98 -0.24 -4.07
CA ALA A 15 -6.99 0.82 -4.07
C ALA A 15 -6.46 2.11 -4.72
N GLU A 16 -5.24 2.50 -4.39
CA GLU A 16 -4.63 3.78 -4.77
C GLU A 16 -3.81 3.68 -6.07
N GLY A 17 -3.35 2.49 -6.46
CA GLY A 17 -2.72 2.24 -7.76
C GLY A 17 -3.63 2.46 -8.96
N VAL A 18 -4.95 2.62 -8.77
CA VAL A 18 -5.92 2.91 -9.86
C VAL A 18 -6.62 4.26 -9.72
N ARG A 19 -6.18 5.10 -8.78
CA ARG A 19 -6.79 6.40 -8.51
C ARG A 19 -5.79 7.51 -8.73
N ALA A 20 -6.24 8.61 -9.36
CA ALA A 20 -5.40 9.77 -9.62
C ALA A 20 -4.68 10.28 -8.36
N ARG A 21 -5.41 10.47 -7.25
CA ARG A 21 -4.82 10.89 -5.97
C ARG A 21 -3.75 9.91 -5.45
N GLY A 22 -3.97 8.62 -5.67
CA GLY A 22 -3.09 7.56 -5.19
C GLY A 22 -1.80 7.53 -5.98
N LEU A 23 -1.90 7.65 -7.31
CA LEU A 23 -0.76 7.80 -8.20
C LEU A 23 0.10 9.02 -7.86
N VAL A 24 -0.52 10.16 -7.52
CA VAL A 24 0.20 11.36 -7.05
C VAL A 24 0.98 11.08 -5.77
N LEU A 25 0.35 10.39 -4.80
CA LEU A 25 1.02 10.04 -3.54
C LEU A 25 2.14 9.02 -3.73
N LEU A 26 1.94 7.99 -4.55
CA LEU A 26 2.97 6.98 -4.84
C LEU A 26 4.26 7.62 -5.35
N GLN A 27 4.15 8.65 -6.18
CA GLN A 27 5.28 9.34 -6.81
C GLN A 27 5.79 10.54 -6.01
N HIS A 28 5.26 10.78 -4.81
CA HIS A 28 5.57 11.99 -4.05
C HIS A 28 7.00 11.96 -3.48
N GLU A 29 7.81 12.99 -3.73
CA GLU A 29 9.24 13.03 -3.36
C GLU A 29 9.51 12.91 -1.86
N HIS A 30 8.58 13.37 -1.03
CA HIS A 30 8.66 13.27 0.43
C HIS A 30 8.19 11.93 1.00
N LEU A 31 7.80 10.97 0.17
CA LEU A 31 7.51 9.61 0.59
C LEU A 31 8.61 8.66 0.15
N GLU A 32 8.93 7.71 1.02
CA GLU A 32 9.72 6.54 0.70
C GLU A 32 8.89 5.31 1.05
N LEU A 33 8.50 4.57 0.02
CA LEU A 33 7.50 3.54 0.13
C LEU A 33 8.14 2.16 0.10
N PHE A 34 7.65 1.29 0.98
CA PHE A 34 8.09 -0.08 1.11
C PHE A 34 6.89 -1.02 1.09
N MET A 35 7.09 -2.25 0.65
CA MET A 35 6.12 -3.33 0.81
C MET A 35 6.82 -4.61 1.18
N SER A 36 6.13 -5.45 1.95
CA SER A 36 6.57 -6.82 2.14
C SER A 36 6.42 -7.59 0.82
N GLU A 37 7.30 -8.56 0.55
CA GLU A 37 7.16 -9.43 -0.61
C GLU A 37 5.78 -10.10 -0.66
N HIS A 38 5.23 -10.46 0.51
CA HIS A 38 3.88 -11.02 0.62
C HIS A 38 2.80 -10.05 0.14
N ALA A 39 2.77 -8.82 0.67
CA ALA A 39 1.79 -7.80 0.27
C ALA A 39 1.95 -7.42 -1.21
N TRP A 40 3.18 -7.41 -1.73
CA TRP A 40 3.45 -7.18 -3.15
C TRP A 40 2.87 -8.27 -4.04
N SER A 41 3.07 -9.53 -3.66
CA SER A 41 2.48 -10.67 -4.36
C SER A 41 0.95 -10.57 -4.40
N GLU A 42 0.31 -10.30 -3.26
CA GLU A 42 -1.14 -10.13 -3.19
C GLU A 42 -1.63 -8.97 -4.07
N THR A 43 -0.93 -7.82 -4.02
CA THR A 43 -1.25 -6.63 -4.83
C THR A 43 -1.29 -6.95 -6.32
N ARG A 44 -0.33 -7.73 -6.82
CA ARG A 44 -0.29 -8.10 -8.24
C ARG A 44 -1.53 -8.87 -8.69
N HIS A 45 -2.04 -9.76 -7.85
CA HIS A 45 -3.23 -10.54 -8.13
C HIS A 45 -4.51 -9.71 -7.98
N GLU A 46 -4.66 -8.99 -6.86
CA GLU A 46 -5.89 -8.26 -6.54
C GLU A 46 -6.08 -6.99 -7.37
N LEU A 47 -4.99 -6.34 -7.82
CA LEU A 47 -5.08 -5.19 -8.73
C LEU A 47 -5.74 -5.58 -10.06
N THR A 48 -5.33 -6.71 -10.63
CA THR A 48 -5.90 -7.26 -11.86
C THR A 48 -7.40 -7.54 -11.69
N ARG A 49 -7.77 -8.16 -10.55
CA ARG A 49 -9.16 -8.44 -10.20
C ARG A 49 -9.98 -7.16 -10.04
N ARG A 50 -9.43 -6.15 -9.34
CA ARG A 50 -10.10 -4.87 -9.10
C ARG A 50 -10.38 -4.13 -10.40
N VAL A 51 -9.40 -4.02 -11.30
CA VAL A 51 -9.59 -3.39 -12.60
C VAL A 51 -10.65 -4.13 -13.43
N SER A 52 -10.64 -5.47 -13.40
CA SER A 52 -11.66 -6.29 -14.08
C SER A 52 -13.07 -6.03 -13.55
N VAL A 53 -13.24 -5.86 -12.23
CA VAL A 53 -14.52 -5.51 -11.61
C VAL A 53 -14.94 -4.09 -11.99
N MET A 54 -14.03 -3.12 -11.98
CA MET A 54 -14.30 -1.74 -12.39
C MET A 54 -14.76 -1.68 -13.84
N ALA A 55 -14.09 -2.40 -14.74
CA ALA A 55 -14.44 -2.45 -16.15
C ALA A 55 -15.86 -2.96 -16.37
N LYS A 56 -16.23 -4.07 -15.72
CA LYS A 56 -17.59 -4.62 -15.76
C LYS A 56 -18.63 -3.67 -15.18
N ARG A 57 -18.32 -3.02 -14.06
CA ARG A 57 -19.26 -2.14 -13.35
C ARG A 57 -19.53 -0.82 -14.10
N HIS A 58 -18.52 -0.27 -14.76
CA HIS A 58 -18.59 1.03 -15.41
C HIS A 58 -18.64 0.95 -16.95
N GLY A 59 -18.63 -0.26 -17.51
CA GLY A 59 -18.63 -0.47 -18.96
C GLY A 59 -17.37 0.07 -19.64
N LEU A 60 -16.21 0.04 -18.96
CA LEU A 60 -14.96 0.46 -19.59
C LEU A 60 -14.61 -0.50 -20.74
N PRO A 61 -14.21 0.04 -21.91
CA PRO A 61 -13.58 -0.75 -22.96
C PRO A 61 -12.38 -1.55 -22.42
N GLU A 62 -12.17 -2.74 -22.98
CA GLU A 62 -11.08 -3.64 -22.57
C GLU A 62 -9.71 -2.97 -22.68
N ALA A 63 -9.49 -2.17 -23.73
CA ALA A 63 -8.26 -1.42 -23.94
C ALA A 63 -8.00 -0.40 -22.82
N ASP A 64 -9.04 0.30 -22.35
CA ASP A 64 -8.92 1.28 -21.28
C ASP A 64 -8.67 0.61 -19.92
N ALA A 65 -9.31 -0.54 -19.68
CA ALA A 65 -9.05 -1.35 -18.49
C ALA A 65 -7.60 -1.88 -18.48
N ALA A 66 -7.10 -2.37 -19.61
CA ALA A 66 -5.72 -2.82 -19.74
C ALA A 66 -4.72 -1.66 -19.52
N ALA A 67 -5.01 -0.48 -20.09
CA ALA A 67 -4.19 0.71 -19.88
C ALA A 67 -4.16 1.16 -18.42
N LEU A 68 -5.31 1.13 -17.73
CA LEU A 68 -5.40 1.46 -16.30
C LEU A 68 -4.59 0.48 -15.44
N LEU A 69 -4.70 -0.83 -15.71
CA LEU A 69 -3.93 -1.85 -15.01
C LEU A 69 -2.42 -1.65 -15.23
N ALA A 70 -2.00 -1.42 -16.48
CA ALA A 70 -0.60 -1.22 -16.82
C ALA A 70 -0.04 0.04 -16.15
N ALA A 71 -0.76 1.15 -16.18
CA ALA A 71 -0.36 2.40 -15.54
C ALA A 71 -0.23 2.25 -14.02
N GLY A 72 -1.20 1.58 -13.38
CA GLY A 72 -1.17 1.33 -11.94
C GLY A 72 -0.03 0.44 -11.51
N MET A 73 0.21 -0.66 -12.23
CA MET A 73 1.33 -1.56 -11.97
C MET A 73 2.68 -0.83 -12.13
N ALA A 74 2.85 -0.09 -13.23
CA ALA A 74 4.08 0.66 -13.49
C ALA A 74 4.34 1.72 -12.41
N ALA A 75 3.30 2.41 -11.93
CA ALA A 75 3.45 3.38 -10.85
C ALA A 75 3.88 2.73 -9.53
N LEU A 76 3.29 1.59 -9.17
CA LEU A 76 3.68 0.84 -7.98
C LEU A 76 5.12 0.32 -8.09
N GLU A 77 5.49 -0.30 -9.22
CA GLU A 77 6.84 -0.83 -9.46
C GLU A 77 7.92 0.25 -9.42
N ALA A 78 7.61 1.45 -9.89
CA ALA A 78 8.54 2.58 -9.85
C ALA A 78 8.68 3.24 -8.47
N SER A 79 7.68 3.07 -7.60
CA SER A 79 7.56 3.86 -6.36
C SER A 79 7.84 3.07 -5.09
N VAL A 80 7.70 1.74 -5.12
CA VAL A 80 7.72 0.89 -3.94
C VAL A 80 8.98 0.02 -3.92
N ASN A 81 9.69 0.07 -2.79
CA ASN A 81 10.78 -0.87 -2.50
C ASN A 81 10.21 -2.15 -1.89
N VAL A 82 10.21 -3.25 -2.65
CA VAL A 82 9.75 -4.55 -2.17
C VAL A 82 10.86 -5.22 -1.38
N MET A 83 10.59 -5.52 -0.11
CA MET A 83 11.57 -6.10 0.81
C MET A 83 11.36 -7.61 0.92
N PRO A 84 12.44 -8.42 0.82
CA PRO A 84 12.33 -9.87 0.88
C PRO A 84 12.03 -10.32 2.32
N ALA A 85 11.37 -11.48 2.46
CA ALA A 85 10.83 -11.93 3.73
C ALA A 85 11.87 -12.05 4.85
N GLU A 86 13.10 -12.44 4.51
CA GLU A 86 14.19 -12.58 5.49
C GLU A 86 14.49 -11.27 6.24
N SER A 87 14.19 -10.12 5.63
CA SER A 87 14.45 -8.80 6.21
C SER A 87 13.53 -8.46 7.39
N TYR A 88 12.37 -9.11 7.50
CA TYR A 88 11.37 -8.81 8.54
C TYR A 88 10.80 -10.04 9.25
N ALA A 89 10.99 -11.26 8.72
CA ALA A 89 10.52 -12.51 9.32
C ALA A 89 10.91 -12.72 10.80
N PRO A 90 12.10 -12.30 11.28
CA PRO A 90 12.43 -12.41 12.71
C PRO A 90 11.46 -11.67 13.65
N LEU A 91 10.68 -10.72 13.14
CA LEU A 91 9.69 -9.95 13.89
C LEU A 91 8.27 -10.53 13.79
N GLU A 92 8.07 -11.70 13.18
CA GLU A 92 6.75 -12.30 12.98
C GLU A 92 5.95 -12.40 14.29
N THR A 93 6.55 -12.97 15.34
CA THR A 93 5.84 -13.19 16.61
C THR A 93 5.33 -11.89 17.22
N VAL A 94 6.15 -10.83 17.22
CA VAL A 94 5.76 -9.53 17.76
C VAL A 94 4.75 -8.82 16.85
N ALA A 95 4.90 -8.95 15.53
CA ALA A 95 3.98 -8.36 14.56
C ALA A 95 2.58 -8.99 14.65
N ARG A 96 2.48 -10.32 14.72
CA ARG A 96 1.21 -11.03 14.93
C ARG A 96 0.52 -10.60 16.22
N GLY A 97 1.28 -10.43 17.30
CA GLY A 97 0.74 -9.96 18.58
C GLY A 97 0.14 -8.55 18.54
N ARG A 98 0.46 -7.75 17.52
CA ARG A 98 -0.09 -6.40 17.31
C ARG A 98 -1.35 -6.37 16.44
N LEU A 99 -1.68 -7.48 15.77
CA LEU A 99 -2.81 -7.59 14.84
C LEU A 99 -3.75 -8.72 15.28
N PRO A 100 -4.47 -8.58 16.41
CA PRO A 100 -5.35 -9.64 16.90
C PRO A 100 -6.59 -9.86 16.00
N ALA A 101 -6.96 -8.89 15.17
CA ALA A 101 -8.09 -8.98 14.25
C ALA A 101 -7.75 -9.86 13.03
N ASP A 102 -6.61 -9.60 12.37
CA ASP A 102 -6.05 -10.48 11.35
C ASP A 102 -4.53 -10.69 11.55
N PRO A 103 -4.14 -11.78 12.23
CA PRO A 103 -2.74 -12.11 12.41
C PRO A 103 -1.99 -12.44 11.11
N ASN A 104 -2.67 -12.65 9.97
CA ASN A 104 -2.01 -12.99 8.72
C ASN A 104 -1.39 -11.77 8.02
N ASP A 105 -1.84 -10.57 8.36
CA ASP A 105 -1.29 -9.29 7.90
C ASP A 105 0.04 -8.90 8.59
N TRP A 106 0.57 -9.80 9.41
CA TRP A 106 1.83 -9.61 10.11
C TRP A 106 3.01 -9.20 9.22
N PRO A 107 3.16 -9.59 7.93
CA PRO A 107 4.31 -9.18 7.13
C PRO A 107 4.42 -7.66 6.99
N THR A 108 3.30 -6.97 6.81
CA THR A 108 3.25 -5.50 6.74
C THR A 108 3.67 -4.87 8.06
N ALA A 109 3.14 -5.37 9.18
CA ALA A 109 3.50 -4.87 10.51
C ALA A 109 4.95 -5.18 10.89
N ALA A 110 5.45 -6.36 10.54
CA ALA A 110 6.85 -6.76 10.78
C ALA A 110 7.82 -5.88 9.98
N LEU A 111 7.50 -5.59 8.72
CA LEU A 111 8.33 -4.70 7.92
C LEU A 111 8.33 -3.27 8.48
N ALA A 112 7.17 -2.77 8.92
CA ALA A 112 7.08 -1.45 9.55
C ALA A 112 7.91 -1.37 10.82
N LEU A 113 7.93 -2.44 11.63
CA LEU A 113 8.80 -2.55 12.80
C LEU A 113 10.28 -2.57 12.43
N ALA A 114 10.68 -3.34 11.42
CA ALA A 114 12.07 -3.46 10.98
C ALA A 114 12.65 -2.14 10.49
N LEU A 115 11.83 -1.32 9.82
CA LEU A 115 12.24 -0.05 9.22
C LEU A 115 11.94 1.18 10.10
N GLU A 116 11.35 0.98 11.28
CA GLU A 116 10.80 2.07 12.11
C GLU A 116 9.87 3.02 11.32
N ALA A 117 9.09 2.44 10.40
CA ALA A 117 8.24 3.14 9.46
C ALA A 117 6.78 3.20 9.92
N GLY A 118 6.01 4.14 9.35
CA GLY A 118 4.54 4.11 9.46
C GLY A 118 3.95 3.11 8.47
N ILE A 119 2.64 2.85 8.58
CA ILE A 119 1.88 2.05 7.62
C ILE A 119 0.90 2.98 6.89
N TRP A 120 0.95 3.01 5.56
CA TRP A 120 -0.12 3.61 4.76
C TRP A 120 -1.21 2.57 4.55
N THR A 121 -2.33 2.76 5.24
CA THR A 121 -3.44 1.82 5.23
C THR A 121 -4.77 2.51 5.58
N ASP A 122 -5.84 2.10 4.91
CA ASP A 122 -7.23 2.37 5.32
C ASP A 122 -7.86 1.15 6.04
N ASP A 123 -7.12 0.07 6.21
CA ASP A 123 -7.54 -1.15 6.90
C ASP A 123 -7.46 -0.96 8.42
N ARG A 124 -8.61 -1.22 9.07
CA ARG A 124 -8.79 -1.01 10.51
C ARG A 124 -8.10 -2.08 11.34
N ASP A 125 -7.68 -3.19 10.75
CA ASP A 125 -6.99 -4.25 11.47
C ASP A 125 -5.60 -3.80 11.94
N PHE A 126 -4.99 -2.81 11.28
CA PHE A 126 -3.76 -2.15 11.73
C PHE A 126 -3.98 -1.06 12.78
N PHE A 127 -5.22 -0.63 13.04
CA PHE A 127 -5.49 0.50 13.92
C PHE A 127 -5.38 0.04 15.37
N GLY A 128 -4.62 0.78 16.19
CA GLY A 128 -4.35 0.38 17.57
C GLY A 128 -3.26 -0.68 17.73
N SER A 129 -2.58 -1.06 16.64
CA SER A 129 -1.43 -2.00 16.64
C SER A 129 -0.16 -1.45 17.33
N GLY A 130 -0.18 -0.19 17.77
CA GLY A 130 1.01 0.52 18.27
C GLY A 130 2.01 0.89 17.17
N LEU A 131 1.63 0.78 15.91
CA LEU A 131 2.34 1.31 14.75
C LEU A 131 1.63 2.58 14.25
N ALA A 132 2.39 3.55 13.74
CA ALA A 132 1.80 4.76 13.19
C ALA A 132 1.06 4.42 11.89
N THR A 133 -0.27 4.63 11.84
CA THR A 133 -1.07 4.44 10.63
C THR A 133 -1.38 5.76 9.96
N TRP A 134 -1.35 5.75 8.63
CA TRP A 134 -1.56 6.91 7.78
C TRP A 134 -2.65 6.57 6.75
N VAL A 135 -3.82 7.16 6.89
CA VAL A 135 -4.88 7.07 5.87
C VAL A 135 -4.62 8.07 4.75
N THR A 136 -5.12 7.77 3.55
CA THR A 136 -4.88 8.57 2.35
C THR A 136 -5.18 10.08 2.54
N PRO A 137 -6.33 10.50 3.10
CA PRO A 137 -6.61 11.92 3.30
C PRO A 137 -5.64 12.63 4.26
N VAL A 138 -5.14 11.91 5.28
CA VAL A 138 -4.18 12.45 6.24
C VAL A 138 -2.82 12.63 5.58
N LEU A 139 -2.40 11.71 4.70
CA LEU A 139 -1.18 11.87 3.92
C LEU A 139 -1.26 13.07 2.98
N GLN A 140 -2.38 13.23 2.26
CA GLN A 140 -2.58 14.39 1.39
C GLN A 140 -2.46 15.70 2.16
N HIS A 141 -3.13 15.80 3.32
CA HIS A 141 -3.04 16.98 4.17
C HIS A 141 -1.62 17.20 4.71
N HIS A 142 -0.96 16.15 5.18
CA HIS A 142 0.41 16.21 5.69
C HIS A 142 1.40 16.71 4.64
N LEU A 143 1.20 16.33 3.37
CA LEU A 143 2.04 16.72 2.25
C LEU A 143 1.59 18.02 1.57
N ALA A 144 0.58 18.69 2.12
CA ALA A 144 -0.04 19.90 1.55
C ALA A 144 -0.51 19.72 0.09
N LEU A 145 -0.97 18.52 -0.26
CA LEU A 145 -1.60 18.24 -1.54
C LEU A 145 -3.07 18.69 -1.50
N GLU A 146 -3.50 19.41 -2.53
CA GLU A 146 -4.93 19.67 -2.73
C GLU A 146 -5.66 18.34 -2.98
N ALA A 147 -6.91 18.25 -2.52
CA ALA A 147 -7.72 17.06 -2.74
C ALA A 147 -8.03 16.92 -4.24
N ALA A 148 -7.35 15.98 -4.90
CA ALA A 148 -7.57 15.62 -6.31
C ALA A 148 -8.83 14.78 -6.51
#